data_AF-A0A6P6VGX0-F1
#
_entry.id   AF-A0A6P6VGX0-F1
#
_cell.length_a   1.000
_cell.length_b   1.000
_cell.length_c   1.000
_cell.angle_alpha   90.00
_cell.angle_beta   90.00
_cell.angle_gamma   90.00
#
_symmetry.space_group_name_H-M   'P 1'
#
loop_
_entity.id
_entity.type
_entity.pdbx_description
1 polymer ?
#
loop_
_entity_poly.entity_id
_entity_poly.type
_entity_poly.pdbx_seq_one_letter_code
_entity_poly.pdbx_strand_id
1 'polypeptide(L)'
;MELGKDPSSGLFRRMTSWTSADDPAPGQYSCSVNPRGPPLEFVLWEEDSLQYRSGPWNGVGFSGLNFEPNNVFDLKLVVNAEETYYEYVPETKLVTTRSVLNYSGIMQRYVWNATSLKWLLVGNLPNDPCDNYGHCGAN
;
A
#
# COMPACT_ATOMS: atom_id res chain seq x y z
N MET A 1 7.27 -5.21 -6.20
CA MET A 1 6.07 -5.05 -7.06
C MET A 1 5.76 -3.58 -7.09
N GLU A 2 5.55 -3.06 -8.29
CA GLU A 2 5.27 -1.65 -8.56
C GLU A 2 3.76 -1.44 -8.57
N LEU A 3 3.25 -0.51 -7.77
CA LEU A 3 1.83 -0.17 -7.70
C LEU A 3 1.64 1.26 -8.16
N GLY A 4 0.87 1.44 -9.24
CA GLY A 4 0.76 2.69 -9.98
C GLY A 4 0.82 2.47 -11.49
N LYS A 5 1.11 3.54 -12.22
CA LYS A 5 1.11 3.54 -13.69
C LYS A 5 2.46 3.08 -14.23
N ASP A 6 2.44 2.02 -15.03
CA ASP A 6 3.55 1.58 -15.88
C ASP A 6 3.48 2.33 -17.23
N PRO A 7 4.59 2.96 -17.69
CA PRO A 7 4.60 3.72 -18.94
C PRO A 7 4.73 2.86 -20.18
N SER A 8 5.52 1.80 -20.10
CA SER A 8 5.85 0.94 -21.24
C SER A 8 4.62 0.23 -21.80
N SER A 9 3.62 0.00 -20.92
CA SER A 9 2.37 -0.69 -21.24
C SER A 9 1.13 0.18 -21.10
N GLY A 10 1.23 1.37 -20.49
CA GLY A 10 0.08 2.18 -20.08
C GLY A 10 -0.79 1.52 -19.00
N LEU A 11 -0.33 0.42 -18.41
CA LEU A 11 -1.06 -0.39 -17.44
C LEU A 11 -1.06 0.30 -16.08
N PHE A 12 -2.25 0.47 -15.51
CA PHE A 12 -2.40 0.88 -14.12
C PHE A 12 -2.46 -0.33 -13.19
N ARG A 13 -1.41 -0.54 -12.39
CA ARG A 13 -1.32 -1.62 -11.41
C ARG A 13 -1.97 -1.20 -10.10
N ARG A 14 -2.97 -1.97 -9.67
CA ARG A 14 -3.58 -1.90 -8.35
C ARG A 14 -3.58 -3.28 -7.69
N MET A 15 -3.60 -3.30 -6.37
CA MET A 15 -3.85 -4.52 -5.61
C MET A 15 -5.34 -4.59 -5.29
N THR A 16 -5.96 -5.75 -5.51
CA THR A 16 -7.35 -6.02 -5.16
C THR A 16 -7.38 -7.11 -4.10
N SER A 17 -8.23 -6.93 -3.10
CA SER A 17 -8.51 -7.93 -2.07
C SER A 17 -9.11 -9.20 -2.67
N TRP A 18 -9.09 -10.26 -1.87
CA TRP A 18 -9.94 -11.43 -2.09
C TRP A 18 -11.35 -11.17 -1.58
N THR A 19 -12.32 -11.91 -2.10
CA THR A 19 -13.72 -11.83 -1.65
C THR A 19 -13.85 -12.33 -0.20
N SER A 20 -13.12 -13.38 0.16
CA SER A 20 -13.06 -13.90 1.53
C SER A 20 -11.73 -14.60 1.78
N ALA A 21 -11.54 -15.16 2.97
CA ALA A 21 -10.36 -15.97 3.29
C ALA A 21 -10.22 -17.21 2.38
N ASP A 22 -11.36 -17.75 1.93
CA ASP A 22 -11.43 -19.02 1.18
C ASP A 22 -11.75 -18.82 -0.31
N ASP A 23 -12.12 -17.60 -0.73
CA ASP A 23 -12.45 -17.26 -2.12
C ASP A 23 -11.47 -16.21 -2.69
N PRO A 24 -10.55 -16.61 -3.58
CA PRO A 24 -9.57 -15.73 -4.19
C PRO A 24 -10.12 -14.84 -5.31
N ALA A 25 -11.42 -14.91 -5.62
CA ALA A 25 -12.05 -14.00 -6.56
C ALA A 25 -11.87 -12.53 -6.12
N PRO A 26 -11.78 -11.57 -7.07
CA PRO A 26 -11.61 -10.16 -6.75
C PRO A 26 -12.69 -9.64 -5.81
N GLY A 27 -12.28 -9.17 -4.64
CA GLY A 27 -13.15 -8.57 -3.62
C GLY A 27 -13.37 -7.07 -3.83
N GLN A 28 -14.08 -6.45 -2.89
CA GLN A 28 -14.52 -5.06 -2.97
C GLN A 28 -13.42 -4.04 -2.66
N TYR A 29 -12.35 -4.43 -1.95
CA TYR A 29 -11.28 -3.50 -1.60
C TYR A 29 -10.18 -3.47 -2.65
N SER A 30 -9.67 -2.27 -2.94
CA SER A 30 -8.50 -2.09 -3.79
C SER A 30 -7.59 -0.96 -3.30
N CYS A 31 -6.31 -1.01 -3.64
CA CYS A 31 -5.38 0.07 -3.32
C CYS A 31 -4.33 0.31 -4.41
N SER A 32 -3.90 1.56 -4.53
CA SER A 32 -2.94 2.01 -5.55
C SER A 32 -2.38 3.39 -5.20
N VAL A 33 -1.47 3.91 -6.03
CA VAL A 33 -1.25 5.37 -6.10
C VAL A 33 -2.50 6.04 -6.66
N ASN A 34 -2.81 7.24 -6.21
CA ASN A 34 -3.89 8.05 -6.76
C ASN A 34 -3.72 8.22 -8.29
N PRO A 35 -4.63 7.68 -9.12
CA PRO A 35 -4.50 7.76 -10.58
C PRO A 35 -4.80 9.15 -11.15
N ARG A 36 -5.37 10.06 -10.36
CA ARG A 36 -5.86 11.37 -10.81
C ARG A 36 -4.77 12.45 -10.91
N GLY A 37 -3.50 12.08 -10.73
CA GLY A 37 -2.37 13.00 -10.73
C GLY A 37 -2.09 13.57 -9.33
N PRO A 38 -1.17 14.55 -9.23
CA PRO A 38 -0.74 15.12 -7.95
C PRO A 38 -1.91 15.71 -7.13
N PRO A 39 -1.89 15.61 -5.78
CA PRO A 39 -0.84 14.99 -4.98
C PRO A 39 -0.76 13.47 -5.16
N LEU A 40 0.47 12.95 -5.17
CA LEU A 40 0.72 11.52 -5.22
C LEU A 40 0.52 10.94 -3.83
N GLU A 41 -0.56 10.16 -3.71
CA GLU A 41 -1.03 9.58 -2.45
C GLU A 41 -1.24 8.08 -2.66
N PHE A 42 -0.95 7.28 -1.64
CA PHE A 42 -1.49 5.93 -1.56
C PHE A 42 -2.94 6.01 -1.08
N VAL A 43 -3.82 5.33 -1.80
CA VAL A 43 -5.26 5.33 -1.54
C VAL A 43 -5.78 3.91 -1.44
N LEU A 44 -6.69 3.69 -0.49
CA LEU A 44 -7.44 2.46 -0.32
C LEU A 44 -8.93 2.76 -0.53
N TRP A 45 -9.55 1.99 -1.41
CA TRP A 45 -10.95 2.10 -1.76
C TRP A 45 -11.71 0.84 -1.36
N GLU A 46 -12.94 1.02 -0.96
CA GLU A 46 -13.98 -0.02 -0.94
C GLU A 46 -14.95 0.34 -2.06
N GLU A 47 -14.91 -0.42 -3.16
CA GLU A 47 -15.57 -0.06 -4.42
C GLU A 47 -15.19 1.37 -4.85
N ASP A 48 -16.14 2.32 -4.78
CA ASP A 48 -15.96 3.73 -5.12
C ASP A 48 -15.85 4.65 -3.88
N SER A 49 -15.86 4.08 -2.66
CA SER A 49 -15.70 4.81 -1.40
C SER A 49 -14.25 4.84 -0.96
N LEU A 50 -13.71 6.05 -0.74
CA LEU A 50 -12.34 6.23 -0.24
C LEU A 50 -12.32 5.90 1.26
N GLN A 51 -11.53 4.90 1.65
CA GLN A 51 -11.45 4.42 3.03
C GLN A 51 -10.19 4.90 3.75
N TYR A 52 -9.07 5.02 3.03
CA TYR A 52 -7.81 5.51 3.57
C TYR A 52 -7.06 6.34 2.54
N ARG A 53 -6.38 7.37 3.02
CA ARG A 53 -5.51 8.23 2.22
C ARG A 53 -4.24 8.53 3.00
N SER A 54 -3.09 8.12 2.46
CA SER A 54 -1.79 8.37 3.10
C SER A 54 -1.41 9.85 3.18
N GLY A 55 -2.10 10.73 2.46
CA GLY A 55 -1.60 12.07 2.18
C GLY A 55 -0.40 12.05 1.22
N PRO A 56 0.10 13.23 0.83
CA PRO A 56 1.11 13.38 -0.20
C PRO A 56 2.46 12.80 0.21
N TRP A 57 3.24 12.40 -0.79
CA TRP A 57 4.66 12.14 -0.65
C TRP A 57 5.43 13.42 -0.29
N ASN A 58 6.22 13.38 0.78
CA ASN A 58 6.97 14.54 1.29
C ASN A 58 8.47 14.54 0.93
N GLY A 59 8.91 13.61 0.07
CA GLY A 59 10.32 13.41 -0.29
C GLY A 59 11.01 12.29 0.49
N VAL A 60 10.45 11.89 1.65
CA VAL A 60 10.96 10.80 2.50
C VAL A 60 9.95 9.65 2.59
N GLY A 61 8.66 9.98 2.73
CA GLY A 61 7.57 9.03 2.88
C GLY A 61 6.24 9.70 2.55
N PHE A 62 5.14 8.95 2.65
CA PHE A 62 3.81 9.58 2.64
C PHE A 62 3.45 10.03 4.05
N SER A 63 2.81 11.19 4.20
CA SER A 63 2.57 11.84 5.51
C SER A 63 1.81 10.98 6.54
N GLY A 64 0.93 10.10 6.08
CA GLY A 64 0.09 9.21 6.88
C GLY A 64 0.60 7.76 6.87
N LEU A 65 1.67 7.47 6.13
CA LEU A 65 2.35 6.18 6.17
C LEU A 65 3.55 6.29 7.12
N ASN A 66 3.27 6.24 8.42
CA ASN A 66 4.31 6.10 9.44
C ASN A 66 4.66 4.62 9.63
N PHE A 67 5.36 4.04 8.66
CA PHE A 67 6.20 2.90 9.01
C PHE A 67 7.41 3.47 9.75
N GLU A 68 7.65 3.02 10.98
CA GLU A 68 8.91 3.36 11.65
C GLU A 68 10.08 2.99 10.72
N PRO A 69 11.06 3.90 10.55
CA PRO A 69 12.27 3.59 9.81
C PRO A 69 12.85 2.27 10.32
N ASN A 70 13.02 1.31 9.43
CA ASN A 70 13.49 -0.02 9.78
C ASN A 70 14.54 -0.48 8.78
N ASN A 71 15.40 -1.41 9.21
CA ASN A 71 16.48 -1.95 8.37
C ASN A 71 16.02 -3.16 7.54
N VAL A 72 14.71 -3.30 7.29
CA VAL A 72 14.13 -4.47 6.62
C VAL A 72 13.68 -4.13 5.21
N PHE A 73 13.00 -3.00 5.03
CA PHE A 73 12.56 -2.53 3.72
C PHE A 73 12.44 -1.01 3.69
N ASP A 74 12.63 -0.47 2.49
CA ASP A 74 12.42 0.93 2.16
C ASP A 74 11.15 1.08 1.28
N LEU A 75 10.51 2.24 1.35
CA LEU A 75 9.40 2.62 0.48
C LEU A 75 9.90 3.65 -0.52
N LYS A 76 9.88 3.29 -1.81
CA LYS A 76 10.30 4.19 -2.88
C LYS A 76 9.10 4.64 -3.68
N LEU A 77 9.03 5.93 -3.94
CA LEU A 77 8.13 6.51 -4.93
C LEU A 77 8.96 6.94 -6.15
N VAL A 78 8.59 6.41 -7.31
CA VAL A 78 9.16 6.81 -8.59
C VAL A 78 8.16 7.71 -9.30
N VAL A 79 8.61 8.91 -9.65
CA VAL A 79 7.83 9.92 -10.36
C VAL A 79 8.68 10.49 -11.48
N ASN A 80 8.29 10.25 -12.71
CA ASN A 80 8.85 10.94 -13.87
C ASN A 80 7.76 11.16 -14.93
N ALA A 81 8.13 11.70 -16.09
CA ALA A 81 7.17 12.04 -17.14
C ALA A 81 6.38 10.81 -17.66
N GLU A 82 6.91 9.62 -17.40
CA GLU A 82 6.45 8.36 -17.96
C GLU A 82 5.80 7.50 -16.85
N GLU A 83 6.44 7.37 -15.68
CA GLU A 83 6.05 6.45 -14.61
C GLU A 83 5.67 7.16 -13.32
N THR A 84 4.67 6.59 -12.64
CA THR A 84 4.27 7.02 -11.30
C THR A 84 3.81 5.80 -10.53
N TYR A 85 4.70 5.25 -9.71
CA TYR A 85 4.43 4.08 -8.90
C TYR A 85 5.19 4.14 -7.58
N TYR A 86 4.69 3.42 -6.57
CA TYR A 86 5.52 3.08 -5.42
C TYR A 86 5.88 1.61 -5.43
N GLU A 87 7.00 1.31 -4.80
CA GLU A 87 7.42 -0.05 -4.52
C GLU A 87 8.03 -0.14 -3.12
N TYR A 88 7.97 -1.35 -2.57
CA TYR A 88 8.69 -1.68 -1.36
C TYR A 88 9.95 -2.46 -1.73
N VAL A 89 11.10 -1.93 -1.35
CA VAL A 89 12.41 -2.48 -1.69
C VAL A 89 13.02 -3.08 -0.44
N PRO A 90 13.32 -4.40 -0.41
CA PRO A 90 14.06 -4.99 0.68
C PRO A 90 15.45 -4.36 0.81
N GLU A 91 15.89 -4.06 2.04
CA GLU A 91 17.22 -3.49 2.30
C GLU A 91 18.36 -4.44 1.88
N THR A 92 18.11 -5.75 1.99
CA THR A 92 19.05 -6.79 1.54
C THR A 92 18.31 -7.88 0.78
N LYS A 93 19.02 -8.57 -0.12
CA LYS A 93 18.47 -9.73 -0.85
C LYS A 93 18.11 -10.92 0.04
N LEU A 94 18.51 -10.89 1.32
CA LEU A 94 18.20 -11.92 2.31
C LEU A 94 16.81 -11.73 2.94
N VAL A 95 16.26 -10.52 2.85
CA VAL A 95 14.94 -10.21 3.38
C VAL A 95 13.87 -10.59 2.35
N THR A 96 12.93 -11.42 2.77
CA THR A 96 11.70 -11.68 2.00
C THR A 96 10.53 -10.96 2.69
N THR A 97 9.85 -10.09 1.94
CA THR A 97 8.73 -9.27 2.44
C THR A 97 7.59 -9.27 1.43
N ARG A 98 6.35 -9.09 1.90
CA ARG A 98 5.16 -8.98 1.03
C ARG A 98 4.13 -8.01 1.59
N SER A 99 3.39 -7.38 0.68
CA SER A 99 2.14 -6.67 0.98
C SER A 99 0.96 -7.57 0.66
N VAL A 100 -0.07 -7.53 1.49
CA VAL A 100 -1.34 -8.22 1.23
C VAL A 100 -2.48 -7.28 1.61
N LEU A 101 -3.35 -6.97 0.67
CA LEU A 101 -4.65 -6.37 0.97
C LEU A 101 -5.62 -7.50 1.31
N ASN A 102 -6.00 -7.61 2.58
CA ASN A 102 -6.88 -8.68 3.01
C ASN A 102 -8.35 -8.41 2.64
N TYR A 103 -9.19 -9.43 2.78
CA TYR A 103 -10.63 -9.37 2.44
C TYR A 103 -11.43 -8.39 3.33
N SER A 104 -10.85 -7.90 4.43
CA SER A 104 -11.46 -6.90 5.32
C SER A 104 -11.01 -5.47 5.01
N GLY A 105 -10.32 -5.25 3.90
CA GLY A 105 -9.87 -3.91 3.50
C GLY A 105 -8.70 -3.37 4.28
N ILE A 106 -7.90 -4.24 4.91
CA ILE A 106 -6.70 -3.86 5.64
C ILE A 106 -5.49 -4.26 4.79
N MET A 107 -4.67 -3.27 4.43
CA MET A 107 -3.37 -3.50 3.82
C MET A 107 -2.39 -3.93 4.90
N GLN A 108 -1.73 -5.07 4.72
CA GLN A 108 -0.82 -5.67 5.70
C GLN A 108 0.56 -5.90 5.08
N ARG A 109 1.61 -5.57 5.84
CA ARG A 109 3.00 -5.87 5.50
C ARG A 109 3.48 -7.06 6.32
N TYR A 110 4.05 -8.04 5.64
CA TYR A 110 4.66 -9.21 6.26
C TYR A 110 6.13 -9.34 5.93
N VAL A 111 6.91 -9.82 6.89
CA VAL A 111 8.32 -10.22 6.71
C VAL A 111 8.43 -11.71 7.03
N TRP A 112 9.13 -12.46 6.17
CA TRP A 112 9.37 -13.88 6.40
C TRP A 112 10.46 -14.07 7.46
N ASN A 113 10.14 -14.82 8.51
CA ASN A 113 11.12 -15.24 9.50
C ASN A 113 11.62 -16.65 9.15
N ALA A 114 12.87 -16.74 8.70
CA ALA A 114 13.48 -18.00 8.30
C ALA A 114 13.72 -18.97 9.47
N THR A 115 13.79 -18.49 10.71
CA THR A 115 13.98 -19.32 11.91
C THR A 115 12.68 -19.99 12.33
N SER A 116 11.57 -19.25 12.35
CA SER A 116 10.26 -19.78 12.75
C SER A 116 9.44 -20.33 11.58
N LEU A 117 9.90 -20.13 10.34
CA LEU A 117 9.22 -20.50 9.09
C LEU A 117 7.80 -19.91 9.01
N LYS A 118 7.65 -18.64 9.42
CA LYS A 118 6.37 -17.94 9.49
C LYS A 118 6.47 -16.52 8.94
N TRP A 119 5.35 -16.03 8.42
CA TRP A 119 5.16 -14.62 8.10
C TRP A 119 4.84 -13.83 9.36
N LEU A 120 5.65 -12.83 9.66
CA LEU A 120 5.42 -11.89 10.76
C LEU A 120 4.76 -10.63 10.23
N LEU A 121 3.62 -10.25 10.81
CA LEU A 121 2.97 -8.97 10.53
C LEU A 121 3.81 -7.86 11.16
N VAL A 122 4.26 -6.89 10.36
CA VAL A 122 5.07 -5.76 10.84
C VAL A 122 4.36 -4.41 10.72
N GLY A 123 3.20 -4.38 10.08
CA GLY A 123 2.33 -3.21 10.08
C GLY A 123 1.09 -3.40 9.21
N ASN A 124 0.10 -2.57 9.46
CA ASN A 124 -1.18 -2.55 8.75
C ASN A 124 -1.67 -1.13 8.50
N LEU A 125 -2.59 -0.98 7.56
CA LEU A 125 -3.22 0.28 7.18
C LEU A 125 -4.68 0.00 6.79
N PRO A 126 -5.66 0.74 7.32
CA PRO A 126 -5.55 1.67 8.46
C PRO A 126 -4.99 1.00 9.73
N ASN A 127 -4.27 1.74 10.58
CA ASN A 127 -3.72 1.23 11.84
C ASN A 127 -4.60 1.64 13.04
N ASP A 128 -5.15 2.85 13.03
CA ASP A 128 -6.06 3.34 14.07
C ASP A 128 -7.30 4.07 13.49
N PRO A 129 -8.33 4.39 14.30
CA PRO A 129 -9.54 5.02 13.78
C PRO A 129 -9.36 6.37 13.09
N CYS A 130 -8.31 7.14 13.42
CA CYS A 130 -8.00 8.44 12.81
C CYS A 130 -7.47 8.32 11.38
N ASP A 131 -6.97 7.13 11.02
CA ASP A 131 -6.52 6.83 9.65
C ASP A 131 -7.70 6.68 8.68
N ASN A 132 -8.91 6.43 9.18
CA ASN A 132 -10.09 6.32 8.32
C ASN A 132 -10.39 7.65 7.66
N TYR A 133 -10.57 7.61 6.34
CA TYR A 133 -10.86 8.81 5.56
C TYR A 133 -12.17 9.45 6.02
N GLY A 134 -12.13 10.75 6.29
CA GLY A 134 -13.30 11.49 6.76
C GLY A 134 -13.75 11.14 8.18
N HIS A 135 -12.89 10.55 9.01
CA HIS A 135 -13.20 10.25 10.41
C HIS A 135 -13.66 11.50 11.19
N CYS A 136 -12.98 12.62 10.96
CA CYS A 136 -13.35 13.93 11.49
C CYS A 136 -14.07 14.75 10.41
N GLY A 137 -15.03 15.57 10.81
CA GLY A 137 -15.76 16.49 9.93
C GLY A 137 -14.91 17.68 9.44
N ALA A 138 -15.48 18.47 8.53
CA ALA A 138 -14.87 19.74 8.13
C ALA A 138 -14.85 20.71 9.32
N ASN A 139 -13.74 21.44 9.45
CA ASN A 139 -13.56 22.52 10.43
C ASN A 139 -14.15 23.82 9.92
#